data_AF-A0A8H5LFV2-F1
#
_entry.id   AF-A0A8H5LFV2-F1
#
_cell.length_a   1.000
_cell.length_b   1.000
_cell.length_c   1.000
_cell.angle_alpha   90.00
_cell.angle_beta   90.00
_cell.angle_gamma   90.00
#
_symmetry.space_group_name_H-M   'P 1'
#
loop_
_entity.id
_entity.type
_entity.pdbx_description
1 polymer ?
#
loop_
_entity_poly.entity_id
_entity_poly.type
_entity_poly.pdbx_seq_one_letter_code
_entity_poly.pdbx_strand_id
1 'polypeptide(L)'
;MNKMKRNKMKGPAKPPPGGYEVGDVLQLQILQSWTNGMPQYDVVTVTVSETITCTMATVVRVTFDNGGCAVLKLYDRRFGSGLRECGYDYIPYCDQAKAAFHAFLQRGAMGPFLKELDDEDEEPNVIPRTTSHIRSEPDGVARFEALLWRYANKHFNTETEAYMRMEDLQGVLIPKLYAVVRAVADKENADENEYLHTHGILLQAVAGYALDDFINASCAPKTKHQWFSIVQRAVDAMHEINKRGIILEDSAPRNVVVDRMSHQVFHVDFAQCFFKDTMFNTWCWNTDAKG
;
A
#
# COMPACT_ATOMS: atom_id res chain seq x y z
N MET A 1 -13.71 13.16 46.11
CA MET A 1 -12.57 13.95 45.61
C MET A 1 -11.38 13.02 45.42
N ASN A 2 -11.16 12.50 44.22
CA ASN A 2 -9.92 11.81 43.85
C ASN A 2 -9.74 11.91 42.33
N LYS A 3 -8.86 12.81 41.88
CA LYS A 3 -8.54 13.03 40.46
C LYS A 3 -7.54 11.93 40.05
N MET A 4 -8.00 10.94 39.29
CA MET A 4 -7.08 10.08 38.53
C MET A 4 -6.38 10.92 37.48
N LYS A 5 -5.06 11.06 37.62
CA LYS A 5 -4.17 11.63 36.61
C LYS A 5 -4.23 10.74 35.37
N ARG A 6 -4.79 11.25 34.28
CA ARG A 6 -4.61 10.64 32.94
C ARG A 6 -3.13 10.70 32.61
N ASN A 7 -2.47 9.55 32.60
CA ASN A 7 -1.16 9.40 31.98
C ASN A 7 -1.30 9.80 30.51
N LYS A 8 -0.56 10.81 30.08
CA LYS A 8 -0.34 11.10 28.66
C LYS A 8 0.25 9.83 28.05
N MET A 9 -0.50 9.17 27.18
CA MET A 9 0.07 8.19 26.26
C MET A 9 1.20 8.90 25.51
N LYS A 10 2.42 8.39 25.64
CA LYS A 10 3.52 8.78 24.76
C LYS A 10 3.04 8.50 23.34
N GLY A 11 3.11 9.49 22.46
CA GLY A 11 2.81 9.29 21.04
C GLY A 11 3.70 8.18 20.45
N PRO A 12 3.29 7.57 19.33
CA PRO A 12 4.04 6.48 18.72
C PRO A 12 5.50 6.91 18.52
N ALA A 13 6.41 6.02 18.90
CA ALA A 13 7.84 6.21 18.74
C ALA A 13 8.15 6.50 17.26
N LYS A 14 9.04 7.46 17.01
CA LYS A 14 9.53 7.78 15.67
C LYS A 14 10.15 6.49 15.08
N PRO A 15 9.72 6.01 13.90
CA PRO A 15 10.30 4.80 13.33
C PRO A 15 11.81 5.01 13.05
N PRO A 16 12.64 3.98 13.24
CA PRO A 16 14.07 4.06 12.97
C PRO A 16 14.34 4.28 11.46
N PRO A 17 15.50 4.87 11.09
CA PRO A 17 15.86 5.10 9.69
C PRO A 17 16.21 3.78 9.01
N GLY A 18 15.85 3.64 7.74
CA GLY A 18 16.18 2.47 6.94
C GLY A 18 15.05 2.13 5.98
N GLY A 19 15.09 2.77 4.82
CA GLY A 19 14.20 2.55 3.69
C GLY A 19 14.66 3.46 2.57
N TYR A 20 13.70 4.04 1.85
CA TYR A 20 13.95 5.01 0.78
C TYR A 20 13.95 6.43 1.36
N GLU A 21 15.11 7.10 1.38
CA GLU A 21 15.31 8.43 1.96
C GLU A 21 15.36 9.54 0.89
N VAL A 22 15.13 10.78 1.30
CA VAL A 22 15.23 11.94 0.39
C VAL A 22 16.66 12.08 -0.12
N GLY A 23 16.80 12.12 -1.45
CA GLY A 23 18.09 12.13 -2.14
C GLY A 23 18.51 10.76 -2.69
N ASP A 24 17.85 9.67 -2.28
CA ASP A 24 18.13 8.35 -2.83
C ASP A 24 17.83 8.29 -4.32
N VAL A 25 18.71 7.63 -5.06
CA VAL A 25 18.58 7.40 -6.49
C VAL A 25 18.17 5.94 -6.70
N LEU A 26 16.99 5.74 -7.29
CA LEU A 26 16.42 4.43 -7.51
C LEU A 26 16.41 4.10 -9.00
N GLN A 27 16.78 2.86 -9.31
CA GLN A 27 16.59 2.29 -10.64
C GLN A 27 15.30 1.46 -10.64
N LEU A 28 14.39 1.80 -11.54
CA LEU A 28 13.09 1.15 -11.68
C LEU A 28 12.99 0.55 -13.07
N GLN A 29 12.78 -0.76 -13.15
CA GLN A 29 12.40 -1.38 -14.40
C GLN A 29 10.90 -1.21 -14.63
N ILE A 30 10.52 -0.67 -15.79
CA ILE A 30 9.12 -0.55 -16.20
C ILE A 30 8.63 -1.92 -16.68
N LEU A 31 7.69 -2.53 -15.96
CA LEU A 31 7.10 -3.81 -16.37
C LEU A 31 5.92 -3.60 -17.34
N GLN A 32 5.14 -2.55 -17.10
CA GLN A 32 4.01 -2.15 -17.93
C GLN A 32 3.83 -0.63 -17.86
N SER A 33 3.44 0.00 -18.98
CA SER A 33 3.26 1.45 -19.10
C SER A 33 1.93 1.78 -19.76
N TRP A 34 1.27 2.83 -19.28
CA TRP A 34 0.03 3.39 -19.84
C TRP A 34 0.23 4.82 -20.35
N THR A 35 1.48 5.25 -20.46
CA THR A 35 1.83 6.55 -21.04
C THR A 35 2.70 6.34 -22.27
N ASN A 36 2.37 7.03 -23.36
CA ASN A 36 3.11 6.97 -24.63
C ASN A 36 4.59 7.39 -24.49
N GLY A 37 5.02 7.91 -23.33
CA GLY A 37 6.37 8.39 -23.08
C GLY A 37 7.24 7.47 -22.22
N MET A 38 6.73 6.37 -21.67
CA MET A 38 7.53 5.41 -20.90
C MET A 38 7.65 4.07 -21.64
N PRO A 39 8.80 3.77 -22.25
CA PRO A 39 9.04 2.49 -22.93
C PRO A 39 8.97 1.32 -21.95
N GLN A 40 8.23 0.28 -22.33
CA GLN A 40 8.11 -0.95 -21.55
C GLN A 40 9.45 -1.70 -21.50
N TYR A 41 9.78 -2.26 -20.35
CA TYR A 41 11.02 -3.00 -20.03
C TYR A 41 12.30 -2.15 -19.87
N ASP A 42 12.22 -0.85 -20.09
CA ASP A 42 13.34 0.05 -19.84
C ASP A 42 13.56 0.27 -18.34
N VAL A 43 14.81 0.58 -17.99
CA VAL A 43 15.19 1.00 -16.64
C VAL A 43 15.22 2.52 -16.61
N VAL A 44 14.39 3.11 -15.75
CA VAL A 44 14.40 4.54 -15.48
C VAL A 44 15.08 4.82 -14.15
N THR A 45 15.80 5.95 -14.10
CA THR A 45 16.40 6.44 -12.85
C THR A 45 15.51 7.54 -12.30
N VAL A 46 15.22 7.47 -11.00
CA VAL A 46 14.44 8.48 -10.30
C VAL A 46 15.10 8.88 -8.99
N THR A 47 14.94 10.12 -8.57
CA THR A 47 15.43 10.61 -7.28
C THR A 47 14.27 10.83 -6.32
N VAL A 48 14.37 10.28 -5.11
CA VAL A 48 13.39 10.48 -4.04
C VAL A 48 13.46 11.93 -3.56
N SER A 49 12.37 12.68 -3.75
CA SER A 49 12.28 14.09 -3.36
C SER A 49 11.56 14.30 -2.03
N GLU A 50 10.67 13.37 -1.66
CA GLU A 50 9.85 13.47 -0.44
C GLU A 50 9.38 12.09 0.01
N THR A 51 9.36 11.85 1.31
CA THR A 51 8.77 10.64 1.90
C THR A 51 7.35 10.92 2.38
N ILE A 52 6.38 10.12 1.94
CA ILE A 52 4.98 10.19 2.38
C ILE A 52 4.78 9.05 3.38
N THR A 53 4.72 9.38 4.67
CA THR A 53 4.66 8.40 5.76
C THR A 53 3.23 7.93 6.05
N CYS A 54 3.11 6.76 6.72
CA CYS A 54 1.85 6.19 7.29
C CYS A 54 0.99 5.33 6.36
N THR A 55 1.60 4.51 5.50
CA THR A 55 0.89 3.53 4.66
C THR A 55 1.47 2.13 4.84
N MET A 56 0.74 1.10 4.39
CA MET A 56 1.23 -0.29 4.39
C MET A 56 2.40 -0.50 3.43
N ALA A 57 2.43 0.26 2.33
CA ALA A 57 3.54 0.35 1.38
C ALA A 57 4.45 1.54 1.72
N THR A 58 5.67 1.57 1.18
CA THR A 58 6.50 2.79 1.20
C THR A 58 6.04 3.71 0.08
N VAL A 59 5.64 4.94 0.41
CA VAL A 59 5.17 5.92 -0.58
C VAL A 59 6.13 7.10 -0.58
N VAL A 60 6.64 7.43 -1.76
CA VAL A 60 7.60 8.52 -1.94
C VAL A 60 7.23 9.34 -3.17
N ARG A 61 7.50 10.64 -3.13
CA ARG A 61 7.51 11.46 -4.33
C ARG A 61 8.87 11.32 -4.99
N VAL A 62 8.87 11.10 -6.30
CA VAL A 62 10.08 10.96 -7.09
C VAL A 62 10.14 11.96 -8.23
N THR A 63 11.35 12.30 -8.63
CA THR A 63 11.64 13.19 -9.75
C THR A 63 12.46 12.45 -10.80
N PHE A 64 12.13 12.69 -12.06
CA PHE A 64 12.86 12.19 -13.22
C PHE A 64 13.88 13.23 -13.68
N ASP A 65 14.91 12.81 -14.41
CA ASP A 65 15.96 13.71 -14.93
C ASP A 65 15.41 14.81 -15.85
N ASN A 66 14.28 14.56 -16.50
CA ASN A 66 13.59 15.55 -17.35
C ASN A 66 12.74 16.57 -16.57
N GLY A 67 12.79 16.55 -15.23
CA GLY A 67 11.99 17.41 -14.36
C GLY A 67 10.56 16.93 -14.12
N GLY A 68 10.16 15.79 -14.70
CA GLY A 68 8.89 15.14 -14.39
C GLY A 68 8.81 14.71 -12.93
N CYS A 69 7.60 14.59 -12.39
CA CYS A 69 7.38 14.15 -11.01
C CYS A 69 6.24 13.15 -10.91
N ALA A 70 6.40 12.15 -10.06
CA ALA A 70 5.42 11.11 -9.79
C ALA A 70 5.39 10.74 -8.30
N VAL A 71 4.34 10.04 -7.90
CA VAL A 71 4.31 9.30 -6.64
C VAL A 71 4.67 7.85 -6.95
N LEU A 72 5.69 7.33 -6.27
CA LEU A 72 6.08 5.94 -6.32
C LEU A 72 5.58 5.25 -5.05
N LYS A 73 4.77 4.20 -5.23
CA LYS A 73 4.44 3.27 -4.15
C LYS A 73 5.24 1.98 -4.32
N LEU A 74 6.01 1.61 -3.32
CA LEU A 74 6.80 0.37 -3.28
C LEU A 74 6.23 -0.57 -2.21
N TYR A 75 5.84 -1.76 -2.64
CA TYR A 75 5.32 -2.81 -1.77
C TYR A 75 6.50 -3.64 -1.25
N ASP A 76 7.31 -2.99 -0.44
CA ASP A 76 8.52 -3.55 0.13
C ASP A 76 8.25 -4.08 1.54
N ARG A 77 8.29 -5.41 1.69
CA ARG A 77 8.07 -6.09 2.98
C ARG A 77 9.02 -5.65 4.10
N ARG A 78 10.16 -5.06 3.74
CA ARG A 78 11.20 -4.63 4.68
C ARG A 78 10.86 -3.29 5.33
N PHE A 79 10.13 -2.42 4.64
CA PHE A 79 10.03 -1.00 4.99
C PHE A 79 8.60 -0.47 5.12
N GLY A 80 7.57 -1.27 4.82
CA GLY A 80 6.17 -0.89 5.06
C GLY A 80 5.88 -0.69 6.57
N SER A 81 5.58 0.53 7.00
CA SER A 81 5.46 0.86 8.42
C SER A 81 4.29 0.14 9.09
N GLY A 82 3.10 0.16 8.47
CA GLY A 82 1.94 -0.60 8.98
C GLY A 82 2.06 -2.11 8.76
N LEU A 83 2.83 -2.52 7.74
CA LEU A 83 3.01 -3.93 7.39
C LEU A 83 3.79 -4.70 8.47
N ARG A 84 4.71 -4.04 9.18
CA ARG A 84 5.59 -4.69 10.17
C ARG A 84 5.07 -4.59 11.61
N GLU A 85 3.84 -4.14 11.80
CA GLU A 85 3.15 -4.21 13.08
C GLU A 85 2.77 -5.67 13.40
N CYS A 86 3.15 -6.14 14.59
CA CYS A 86 2.91 -7.51 15.04
C CYS A 86 2.30 -7.48 16.44
N GLY A 87 0.98 -7.52 16.53
CA GLY A 87 0.27 -7.33 17.79
C GLY A 87 0.40 -5.88 18.26
N TYR A 88 1.09 -5.66 19.38
CA TYR A 88 1.34 -4.32 19.94
C TYR A 88 2.77 -3.82 19.70
N ASP A 89 3.60 -4.60 19.00
CA ASP A 89 5.00 -4.31 18.77
C ASP A 89 5.28 -4.01 17.29
N TYR A 90 6.19 -3.07 17.04
CA TYR A 90 6.76 -2.85 15.72
C TYR A 90 8.04 -3.67 15.57
N ILE A 91 8.14 -4.46 14.50
CA ILE A 91 9.27 -5.37 14.30
C ILE A 91 10.13 -4.88 13.12
N PRO A 92 11.25 -4.20 13.35
CA PRO A 92 12.09 -3.70 12.27
C PRO A 92 12.68 -4.85 11.43
N TYR A 93 13.01 -4.55 10.18
CA TYR A 93 13.80 -5.46 9.36
C TYR A 93 15.26 -5.45 9.82
N CYS A 94 15.90 -6.62 9.84
CA CYS A 94 17.27 -6.80 10.31
C CYS A 94 17.97 -7.95 9.60
N ASP A 95 19.28 -8.09 9.82
CA ASP A 95 20.09 -9.14 9.19
C ASP A 95 19.64 -10.56 9.55
N GLN A 96 19.12 -10.77 10.77
CA GLN A 96 18.54 -12.06 11.16
C GLN A 96 17.32 -12.39 10.30
N ALA A 97 16.43 -11.42 10.08
CA ALA A 97 15.26 -11.58 9.23
C ALA A 97 15.66 -11.82 7.76
N LYS A 98 16.68 -11.10 7.27
CA LYS A 98 17.28 -11.34 5.96
C LYS A 98 17.76 -12.78 5.83
N ALA A 99 18.65 -13.24 6.72
CA ALA A 99 19.21 -14.59 6.67
C ALA A 99 18.14 -15.68 6.79
N ALA A 100 17.19 -15.53 7.72
CA ALA A 100 16.11 -16.48 7.93
C ALA A 100 15.23 -16.62 6.67
N PHE A 101 14.85 -15.50 6.04
CA PHE A 101 14.07 -15.53 4.81
C PHE A 101 14.82 -16.17 3.64
N HIS A 102 16.10 -15.84 3.43
CA HIS A 102 16.90 -16.47 2.37
C HIS A 102 17.04 -17.98 2.59
N ALA A 103 17.29 -18.41 3.83
CA ALA A 103 17.34 -19.83 4.17
C ALA A 103 15.98 -20.54 4.00
N PHE A 104 14.86 -19.81 4.12
CA PHE A 104 13.51 -20.30 3.85
C PHE A 104 13.28 -20.55 2.36
N LEU A 105 13.74 -19.62 1.51
CA LEU A 105 13.68 -19.73 0.06
C LEU A 105 14.57 -20.89 -0.44
N GLN A 106 15.81 -20.98 0.05
CA GLN A 106 16.77 -22.00 -0.37
C GLN A 106 16.29 -23.44 -0.11
N ARG A 107 15.51 -23.66 0.96
CA ARG A 107 14.92 -24.98 1.25
C ARG A 107 13.58 -25.24 0.56
N GLY A 108 13.09 -24.31 -0.26
CA GLY A 108 11.81 -24.43 -0.95
C GLY A 108 10.58 -24.34 -0.03
N ALA A 109 10.70 -23.74 1.16
CA ALA A 109 9.60 -23.69 2.14
C ALA A 109 8.55 -22.61 1.84
N MET A 110 8.84 -21.67 0.92
CA MET A 110 7.94 -20.58 0.56
C MET A 110 6.60 -21.07 0.01
N GLY A 111 6.62 -21.86 -1.06
CA GLY A 111 5.40 -22.36 -1.70
C GLY A 111 4.49 -23.15 -0.76
N PRO A 112 5.00 -24.17 -0.03
CA PRO A 112 4.21 -24.89 0.96
C PRO A 112 3.59 -24.00 2.04
N PHE A 113 4.34 -23.00 2.52
CA PHE A 113 3.83 -22.07 3.53
C PHE A 113 2.78 -21.10 2.98
N LEU A 114 2.93 -20.60 1.76
CA LEU A 114 1.89 -19.78 1.12
C LEU A 114 0.61 -20.59 0.94
N LYS A 115 0.73 -21.84 0.49
CA LYS A 115 -0.39 -22.77 0.39
C LYS A 115 -1.06 -23.02 1.74
N GLU A 116 -0.29 -23.23 2.80
CA GLU A 116 -0.79 -23.37 4.18
C GLU A 116 -1.65 -22.17 4.59
N LEU A 117 -1.24 -20.96 4.22
CA LEU A 117 -2.00 -19.74 4.50
C LEU A 117 -3.25 -19.57 3.62
N ASP A 118 -3.17 -19.98 2.35
CA ASP A 118 -4.32 -19.95 1.43
C ASP A 118 -5.38 -20.97 1.88
N ASP A 119 -4.97 -22.20 2.21
CA ASP A 119 -5.85 -23.26 2.71
C ASP A 119 -6.54 -22.81 4.04
N GLU A 120 -5.86 -22.02 4.89
CA GLU A 120 -6.45 -21.43 6.10
C GLU A 120 -7.48 -20.33 5.84
N ASP A 121 -7.25 -19.48 4.84
CA ASP A 121 -8.18 -18.41 4.47
C ASP A 121 -9.45 -18.97 3.78
N GLU A 122 -9.35 -20.15 3.16
CA GLU A 122 -10.47 -20.83 2.49
C GLU A 122 -11.32 -21.69 3.44
N GLU A 123 -10.78 -22.14 4.57
CA GLU A 123 -11.48 -23.06 5.49
C GLU A 123 -12.58 -22.33 6.30
N PRO A 124 -13.87 -22.65 6.07
CA PRO A 124 -14.96 -21.99 6.78
C PRO A 124 -14.94 -22.33 8.27
N ASN A 125 -15.14 -21.32 9.12
CA ASN A 125 -15.18 -21.41 10.59
C ASN A 125 -13.82 -21.65 11.27
N VAL A 126 -12.71 -21.62 10.54
CA VAL A 126 -11.39 -21.51 11.14
C VAL A 126 -11.08 -20.03 11.38
N ILE A 127 -10.57 -19.71 12.58
CA ILE A 127 -10.04 -18.38 12.86
C ILE A 127 -8.59 -18.38 12.36
N PRO A 128 -8.23 -17.58 11.35
CA PRO A 128 -6.88 -17.54 10.82
C PRO A 128 -5.87 -17.18 11.91
N ARG A 129 -4.66 -17.72 11.79
CA ARG A 129 -3.59 -17.41 12.75
C ARG A 129 -3.23 -15.93 12.66
N THR A 130 -3.03 -15.31 13.82
CA THR A 130 -2.52 -13.95 13.88
C THR A 130 -1.05 -13.93 13.50
N THR A 131 -0.56 -12.77 13.05
CA THR A 131 0.86 -12.50 12.81
C THR A 131 1.74 -12.91 14.01
N SER A 132 1.29 -12.66 15.24
CA SER A 132 1.99 -13.03 16.47
C SER A 132 2.01 -14.55 16.71
N HIS A 133 0.94 -15.26 16.34
CA HIS A 133 0.93 -16.73 16.38
C HIS A 133 1.96 -17.31 15.41
N ILE A 134 1.93 -16.90 14.14
CA ILE A 134 2.87 -17.35 13.10
C ILE A 134 4.31 -17.07 13.50
N ARG A 135 4.59 -15.91 14.09
CA ARG A 135 5.94 -15.55 14.56
C ARG A 135 6.44 -16.42 15.72
N SER A 136 5.52 -16.99 16.51
CA SER A 136 5.87 -17.81 17.68
C SER A 136 6.10 -19.29 17.33
N GLU A 137 5.80 -19.70 16.10
CA GLU A 137 6.00 -21.06 15.60
C GLU A 137 7.48 -21.37 15.30
N PRO A 138 7.84 -22.66 15.10
CA PRO A 138 9.11 -23.02 14.49
C PRO A 138 9.30 -22.28 13.16
N ASP A 139 10.53 -21.80 12.90
CA ASP A 139 10.83 -20.90 11.78
C ASP A 139 10.07 -19.57 11.78
N GLY A 140 9.49 -19.16 12.92
CA GLY A 140 8.60 -18.01 13.01
C GLY A 140 9.16 -16.69 12.47
N VAL A 141 10.49 -16.47 12.53
CA VAL A 141 11.12 -15.29 11.89
C VAL A 141 10.99 -15.35 10.37
N ALA A 142 11.26 -16.51 9.76
CA ALA A 142 11.16 -16.69 8.31
C ALA A 142 9.69 -16.71 7.84
N ARG A 143 8.82 -17.42 8.57
CA ARG A 143 7.37 -17.44 8.31
C ARG A 143 6.75 -16.05 8.41
N PHE A 144 7.19 -15.23 9.38
CA PHE A 144 6.79 -13.82 9.47
C PHE A 144 7.22 -13.04 8.23
N GLU A 145 8.48 -13.11 7.79
CA GLU A 145 8.91 -12.41 6.56
C GLU A 145 8.19 -12.90 5.30
N ALA A 146 7.87 -14.20 5.21
CA ALA A 146 7.06 -14.76 4.13
C ALA A 146 5.61 -14.26 4.16
N LEU A 147 5.01 -14.14 5.34
CA LEU A 147 3.69 -13.53 5.51
C LEU A 147 3.69 -12.06 5.06
N LEU A 148 4.71 -11.29 5.44
CA LEU A 148 4.86 -9.90 5.01
C LEU A 148 5.03 -9.78 3.49
N TRP A 149 5.76 -10.72 2.87
CA TRP A 149 5.83 -10.81 1.42
C TRP A 149 4.44 -11.05 0.80
N ARG A 150 3.67 -12.01 1.33
CA ARG A 150 2.32 -12.34 0.85
C ARG A 150 1.40 -11.11 0.90
N TYR A 151 1.43 -10.38 2.01
CA TYR A 151 0.65 -9.14 2.17
C TYR A 151 1.10 -8.03 1.22
N ALA A 152 2.41 -7.78 1.10
CA ALA A 152 2.92 -6.80 0.15
C ALA A 152 2.52 -7.12 -1.29
N ASN A 153 2.65 -8.39 -1.69
CA ASN A 153 2.27 -8.87 -3.02
C ASN A 153 0.76 -8.77 -3.26
N LYS A 154 -0.07 -9.15 -2.26
CA LYS A 154 -1.53 -9.00 -2.32
C LYS A 154 -1.92 -7.54 -2.52
N HIS A 155 -1.38 -6.63 -1.70
CA HIS A 155 -1.65 -5.19 -1.81
C HIS A 155 -1.24 -4.60 -3.15
N PHE A 156 -0.07 -5.00 -3.67
CA PHE A 156 0.38 -4.61 -5.01
C PHE A 156 -0.60 -5.05 -6.10
N ASN A 157 -0.99 -6.33 -6.09
CA ASN A 157 -1.90 -6.89 -7.09
C ASN A 157 -3.28 -6.24 -7.00
N THR A 158 -3.82 -6.09 -5.79
CA THR A 158 -5.11 -5.45 -5.54
C THR A 158 -5.13 -3.99 -6.02
N GLU A 159 -4.12 -3.19 -5.67
CA GLU A 159 -4.10 -1.78 -6.10
C GLU A 159 -3.93 -1.66 -7.63
N THR A 160 -3.06 -2.49 -8.23
CA THR A 160 -2.86 -2.51 -9.68
C THR A 160 -4.16 -2.87 -10.42
N GLU A 161 -4.85 -3.92 -9.98
CA GLU A 161 -6.13 -4.33 -10.55
C GLU A 161 -7.20 -3.23 -10.37
N ALA A 162 -7.25 -2.56 -9.22
CA ALA A 162 -8.17 -1.45 -8.99
C ALA A 162 -7.95 -0.31 -10.00
N TYR A 163 -6.70 0.08 -10.27
CA TYR A 163 -6.40 1.08 -11.30
C TYR A 163 -6.81 0.62 -12.71
N MET A 164 -6.62 -0.66 -13.04
CA MET A 164 -7.03 -1.22 -14.33
C MET A 164 -8.55 -1.21 -14.51
N ARG A 165 -9.31 -1.54 -13.46
CA ARG A 165 -10.79 -1.51 -13.47
C ARG A 165 -11.37 -0.09 -13.51
N MET A 166 -10.58 0.92 -13.15
CA MET A 166 -10.98 2.34 -13.09
C MET A 166 -10.26 3.20 -14.14
N GLU A 167 -9.86 2.63 -15.28
CA GLU A 167 -9.15 3.35 -16.35
C GLU A 167 -9.84 4.69 -16.71
N ASP A 168 -11.16 4.69 -16.79
CA ASP A 168 -11.96 5.86 -17.16
C ASP A 168 -12.07 6.94 -16.06
N LEU A 169 -11.69 6.62 -14.81
CA LEU A 169 -11.64 7.58 -13.70
C LEU A 169 -10.26 8.20 -13.49
N GLN A 170 -9.23 7.66 -14.14
CA GLN A 170 -7.85 8.09 -13.97
C GLN A 170 -7.62 9.54 -14.45
N GLY A 171 -7.05 10.36 -13.56
CA GLY A 171 -6.86 11.79 -13.78
C GLY A 171 -8.12 12.64 -13.57
N VAL A 172 -9.26 12.02 -13.21
CA VAL A 172 -10.52 12.72 -12.94
C VAL A 172 -10.90 12.57 -11.47
N LEU A 173 -11.03 11.34 -10.99
CA LEU A 173 -11.44 11.02 -9.60
C LEU A 173 -10.37 10.24 -8.83
N ILE A 174 -9.41 9.64 -9.54
CA ILE A 174 -8.24 8.95 -8.98
C ILE A 174 -6.98 9.40 -9.73
N PRO A 175 -5.77 9.30 -9.16
CA PRO A 175 -4.54 9.59 -9.89
C PRO A 175 -4.40 8.76 -11.16
N LYS A 176 -3.65 9.24 -12.16
CA LYS A 176 -3.27 8.36 -13.28
C LYS A 176 -2.22 7.34 -12.85
N LEU A 177 -2.40 6.09 -13.24
CA LEU A 177 -1.36 5.07 -13.21
C LEU A 177 -0.46 5.27 -14.43
N TYR A 178 0.79 5.63 -14.20
CA TYR A 178 1.76 5.81 -15.28
C TYR A 178 2.42 4.49 -15.67
N ALA A 179 2.82 3.70 -14.68
CA ALA A 179 3.50 2.43 -14.89
C ALA A 179 3.43 1.50 -13.68
N VAL A 180 3.52 0.20 -13.97
CA VAL A 180 3.89 -0.85 -13.00
C VAL A 180 5.39 -1.05 -13.10
N VAL A 181 6.07 -1.09 -11.96
CA VAL A 181 7.54 -1.13 -11.89
C VAL A 181 8.07 -2.20 -10.96
N ARG A 182 9.33 -2.55 -11.16
CA ARG A 182 10.14 -3.34 -10.24
C ARG A 182 11.38 -2.53 -9.85
N ALA A 183 11.65 -2.40 -8.56
CA ALA A 183 12.91 -1.81 -8.10
C ALA A 183 14.05 -2.77 -8.45
N VAL A 184 15.08 -2.25 -9.13
CA VAL A 184 16.28 -3.01 -9.49
C VAL A 184 17.15 -3.11 -8.25
N ALA A 185 17.39 -4.33 -7.77
CA ALA A 185 18.37 -4.56 -6.72
C ALA A 185 19.78 -4.34 -7.26
N ASP A 186 20.71 -3.89 -6.40
CA ASP A 186 22.13 -3.87 -6.75
C ASP A 186 22.56 -5.24 -7.29
N LYS A 187 23.39 -5.20 -8.34
CA LYS A 187 23.75 -6.32 -9.25
C LYS A 187 24.25 -7.61 -8.58
N GLU A 188 24.44 -7.63 -7.27
CA GLU A 188 24.84 -8.81 -6.50
C GLU A 188 23.73 -9.85 -6.32
N ASN A 189 22.46 -9.49 -6.53
CA ASN A 189 21.35 -10.44 -6.47
C ASN A 189 20.36 -10.22 -7.63
N ALA A 190 20.82 -10.43 -8.87
CA ALA A 190 19.92 -10.80 -9.96
C ALA A 190 19.46 -12.26 -9.77
N ASP A 191 18.99 -12.58 -8.57
CA ASP A 191 18.41 -13.88 -8.28
C ASP A 191 17.09 -13.96 -9.06
N GLU A 192 16.89 -15.03 -9.83
CA GLU A 192 15.66 -15.25 -10.62
C GLU A 192 14.41 -15.42 -9.73
N ASN A 193 14.62 -15.46 -8.40
CA ASN A 193 13.58 -15.69 -7.44
C ASN A 193 12.63 -14.48 -7.28
N GLU A 194 11.39 -14.66 -7.74
CA GLU A 194 10.32 -13.67 -7.65
C GLU A 194 10.06 -13.14 -6.23
N TYR A 195 10.34 -13.94 -5.19
CA TYR A 195 10.12 -13.57 -3.79
C TYR A 195 11.09 -12.49 -3.28
N LEU A 196 12.13 -12.18 -4.05
CA LEU A 196 13.09 -11.12 -3.75
C LEU A 196 12.79 -9.81 -4.49
N HIS A 197 11.91 -9.83 -5.49
CA HIS A 197 11.54 -8.62 -6.22
C HIS A 197 10.69 -7.69 -5.36
N THR A 198 10.97 -6.40 -5.47
CA THR A 198 10.14 -5.33 -4.90
C THR A 198 9.35 -4.67 -6.02
N HIS A 199 8.04 -4.92 -6.04
CA HIS A 199 7.12 -4.33 -7.01
C HIS A 199 6.60 -2.99 -6.52
N GLY A 200 6.18 -2.17 -7.48
CA GLY A 200 5.60 -0.87 -7.22
C GLY A 200 4.78 -0.33 -8.36
N ILE A 201 4.16 0.82 -8.12
CA ILE A 201 3.41 1.58 -9.12
C ILE A 201 3.84 3.04 -9.11
N LEU A 202 3.92 3.63 -10.31
CA LEU A 202 4.14 5.04 -10.53
C LEU A 202 2.81 5.72 -10.82
N LEU A 203 2.46 6.71 -10.01
CA LEU A 203 1.19 7.43 -10.04
C LEU A 203 1.40 8.91 -10.31
N GLN A 204 0.37 9.55 -10.86
CA GLN A 204 0.27 11.00 -10.94
C GLN A 204 0.47 11.63 -9.57
N ALA A 205 1.42 12.56 -9.48
CA ALA A 205 1.61 13.34 -8.28
C ALA A 205 0.62 14.51 -8.24
N VAL A 206 -0.41 14.40 -7.39
CA VAL A 206 -1.36 15.50 -7.15
C VAL A 206 -0.71 16.53 -6.23
N ALA A 207 -0.69 17.80 -6.65
CA ALA A 207 -0.16 18.89 -5.84
C ALA A 207 -1.24 19.38 -4.87
N GLY A 208 -1.47 18.60 -3.81
CA GLY A 208 -2.61 18.79 -2.92
C GLY A 208 -2.28 18.61 -1.44
N TYR A 209 -3.33 18.49 -0.67
CA TYR A 209 -3.30 18.15 0.75
C TYR A 209 -4.33 17.06 1.01
N ALA A 210 -4.09 16.22 2.01
CA ALA A 210 -5.03 15.19 2.40
C ALA A 210 -6.27 15.80 3.07
N LEU A 211 -7.44 15.15 2.94
CA LEU A 211 -8.70 15.65 3.47
C LEU A 211 -8.76 15.60 5.01
N ASP A 212 -7.89 14.85 5.67
CA ASP A 212 -7.72 14.91 7.13
C ASP A 212 -6.96 16.17 7.59
N ASP A 213 -6.04 16.68 6.77
CA ASP A 213 -5.31 17.94 6.98
C ASP A 213 -6.11 19.19 6.62
N PHE A 214 -7.37 19.01 6.25
CA PHE A 214 -8.22 20.03 5.67
C PHE A 214 -8.42 21.29 6.53
N ILE A 215 -8.31 21.17 7.86
CA ILE A 215 -8.38 22.32 8.78
C ILE A 215 -7.04 23.05 8.89
N ASN A 216 -5.92 22.33 8.75
CA ASN A 216 -4.58 22.83 9.02
C ASN A 216 -3.86 23.30 7.75
N ALA A 217 -4.25 22.80 6.59
CA ALA A 217 -3.63 23.15 5.33
C ALA A 217 -3.86 24.63 5.00
N SER A 218 -2.76 25.36 4.81
CA SER A 218 -2.76 26.80 4.54
C SER A 218 -3.45 27.18 3.22
N CYS A 219 -3.49 26.24 2.27
CA CYS A 219 -4.20 26.37 1.00
C CYS A 219 -5.65 25.86 1.04
N ALA A 220 -6.10 25.26 2.15
CA ALA A 220 -7.48 24.80 2.23
C ALA A 220 -8.45 25.99 2.23
N PRO A 221 -9.66 25.82 1.67
CA PRO A 221 -10.70 26.82 1.78
C PRO A 221 -10.99 27.18 3.24
N LYS A 222 -11.52 28.38 3.48
CA LYS A 222 -11.84 28.86 4.84
C LYS A 222 -13.33 28.96 5.13
N THR A 223 -14.18 28.66 4.16
CA THR A 223 -15.63 28.80 4.29
C THR A 223 -16.30 27.43 4.42
N LYS A 224 -17.29 27.33 5.31
CA LYS A 224 -18.08 26.10 5.51
C LYS A 224 -18.71 25.60 4.20
N HIS A 225 -19.18 26.50 3.35
CA HIS A 225 -19.79 26.13 2.07
C HIS A 225 -18.80 25.39 1.16
N GLN A 226 -17.57 25.89 1.03
CA GLN A 226 -16.52 25.21 0.24
C GLN A 226 -16.13 23.88 0.86
N TRP A 227 -16.15 23.78 2.20
CA TRP A 227 -15.90 22.52 2.92
C TRP A 227 -16.93 21.47 2.59
N PHE A 228 -18.22 21.80 2.71
CA PHE A 228 -19.30 20.90 2.32
C PHE A 228 -19.20 20.49 0.86
N SER A 229 -18.86 21.41 -0.05
CA SER A 229 -18.70 21.10 -1.47
C SER A 229 -17.57 20.09 -1.73
N ILE A 230 -16.43 20.21 -1.06
CA ILE A 230 -15.30 19.28 -1.21
C ILE A 230 -15.65 17.90 -0.65
N VAL A 231 -16.23 17.86 0.55
CA VAL A 231 -16.65 16.60 1.17
C VAL A 231 -17.70 15.89 0.32
N GLN A 232 -18.69 16.63 -0.21
CA GLN A 232 -19.68 16.05 -1.11
C GLN A 232 -19.03 15.50 -2.38
N ARG A 233 -18.08 16.23 -2.99
CA ARG A 233 -17.31 15.71 -4.15
C ARG A 233 -16.55 14.43 -3.81
N ALA A 234 -15.99 14.32 -2.61
CA ALA A 234 -15.34 13.07 -2.17
C ALA A 234 -16.34 11.91 -2.08
N VAL A 235 -17.52 12.15 -1.54
CA VAL A 235 -18.61 11.15 -1.46
C VAL A 235 -19.08 10.73 -2.85
N ASP A 236 -19.32 11.70 -3.74
CA ASP A 236 -19.77 11.44 -5.11
C ASP A 236 -18.70 10.66 -5.90
N ALA A 237 -17.42 11.00 -5.72
CA ALA A 237 -16.32 10.27 -6.34
C ALA A 237 -16.24 8.82 -5.84
N MET A 238 -16.42 8.59 -4.53
CA MET A 238 -16.49 7.25 -3.96
C MET A 238 -17.69 6.46 -4.50
N HIS A 239 -18.81 7.11 -4.74
CA HIS A 239 -19.97 6.48 -5.36
C HIS A 239 -19.66 6.00 -6.79
N GLU A 240 -18.95 6.79 -7.58
CA GLU A 240 -18.50 6.38 -8.92
C GLU A 240 -17.50 5.22 -8.89
N ILE A 241 -16.58 5.20 -7.92
CA ILE A 241 -15.66 4.07 -7.70
C ILE A 241 -16.45 2.79 -7.37
N ASN A 242 -17.43 2.90 -6.46
CA ASN A 242 -18.30 1.79 -6.08
C ASN A 242 -19.12 1.22 -7.24
N LYS A 243 -19.50 2.05 -8.23
CA LYS A 243 -20.22 1.58 -9.43
C LYS A 243 -19.37 0.64 -10.30
N ARG A 244 -18.04 0.77 -10.26
CA ARG A 244 -17.08 -0.10 -10.97
C ARG A 244 -16.72 -1.36 -10.19
N GLY A 245 -17.45 -1.62 -9.10
CA GLY A 245 -17.31 -2.84 -8.32
C GLY A 245 -16.18 -2.81 -7.30
N ILE A 246 -15.65 -1.64 -6.96
CA ILE A 246 -14.54 -1.50 -6.00
C ILE A 246 -15.08 -0.93 -4.69
N ILE A 247 -14.80 -1.61 -3.58
CA ILE A 247 -15.18 -1.19 -2.23
C ILE A 247 -13.89 -0.97 -1.43
N LEU A 248 -13.63 0.26 -1.00
CA LEU A 248 -12.47 0.54 -0.15
C LEU A 248 -12.77 0.13 1.28
N GLU A 249 -11.93 -0.72 1.84
CA GLU A 249 -11.94 -1.05 3.27
C GLU A 249 -11.52 0.19 4.09
N ASP A 250 -10.44 0.83 3.65
CA ASP A 250 -9.90 2.05 4.26
C ASP A 250 -10.36 3.32 3.52
N SER A 251 -11.61 3.71 3.76
CA SER A 251 -12.23 4.93 3.20
C SER A 251 -11.95 6.19 4.04
N ALA A 252 -10.88 6.19 4.83
CA ALA A 252 -10.55 7.31 5.71
C ALA A 252 -10.19 8.59 4.94
N PRO A 253 -10.46 9.79 5.49
CA PRO A 253 -10.15 11.07 4.83
C PRO A 253 -8.68 11.25 4.42
N ARG A 254 -7.73 10.59 5.11
CA ARG A 254 -6.31 10.59 4.72
C ARG A 254 -6.05 10.03 3.32
N ASN A 255 -6.93 9.16 2.83
CA ASN A 255 -6.87 8.55 1.51
C ASN A 255 -7.59 9.38 0.44
N VAL A 256 -7.87 10.65 0.73
CA VAL A 256 -8.48 11.60 -0.19
C VAL A 256 -7.57 12.81 -0.32
N VAL A 257 -7.02 13.04 -1.50
CA VAL A 257 -6.18 14.20 -1.81
C VAL A 257 -7.00 15.26 -2.52
N VAL A 258 -6.92 16.50 -2.03
CA VAL A 258 -7.57 17.66 -2.63
C VAL A 258 -6.51 18.47 -3.35
N ASP A 259 -6.64 18.62 -4.67
CA ASP A 259 -5.75 19.47 -5.45
C ASP A 259 -5.84 20.93 -4.97
N ARG A 260 -4.69 21.55 -4.72
CA ARG A 260 -4.64 22.86 -4.07
C ARG A 260 -5.17 24.01 -4.92
N MET A 261 -5.21 23.84 -6.25
CA MET A 261 -5.57 24.91 -7.18
C MET A 261 -7.03 24.80 -7.60
N SER A 262 -7.43 23.61 -8.02
CA SER A 262 -8.78 23.32 -8.54
C SER A 262 -9.76 22.88 -7.47
N HIS A 263 -9.28 22.44 -6.30
CA HIS A 263 -10.05 21.69 -5.30
C HIS A 263 -10.74 20.44 -5.86
N GLN A 264 -10.21 19.90 -6.96
CA GLN A 264 -10.57 18.59 -7.46
C GLN A 264 -10.15 17.54 -6.43
N VAL A 265 -11.01 16.54 -6.26
CA VAL A 265 -10.80 15.48 -5.26
C VAL A 265 -10.31 14.23 -5.97
N PHE A 266 -9.29 13.61 -5.38
CA PHE A 266 -8.71 12.36 -5.83
C PHE A 266 -8.72 11.35 -4.69
N HIS A 267 -9.38 10.21 -4.88
CA HIS A 267 -9.22 9.06 -3.99
C HIS A 267 -7.90 8.36 -4.32
N VAL A 268 -7.17 7.97 -3.28
CA VAL A 268 -5.89 7.29 -3.37
C VAL A 268 -5.90 6.05 -2.47
N ASP A 269 -4.89 5.20 -2.63
CA ASP A 269 -4.67 4.03 -1.78
C ASP A 269 -5.75 2.96 -1.86
N PHE A 270 -5.67 2.17 -2.93
CA PHE A 270 -6.59 1.06 -3.21
C PHE A 270 -6.01 -0.31 -2.84
N ALA A 271 -4.88 -0.35 -2.13
CA ALA A 271 -4.22 -1.58 -1.69
C ALA A 271 -5.11 -2.48 -0.80
N GLN A 272 -6.08 -1.88 -0.10
CA GLN A 272 -7.06 -2.55 0.76
C GLN A 272 -8.47 -2.31 0.23
N CYS A 273 -8.73 -2.74 -1.01
CA CYS A 273 -10.08 -2.76 -1.56
C CYS A 273 -10.55 -4.19 -1.84
N PHE A 274 -11.86 -4.36 -1.85
CA PHE A 274 -12.54 -5.57 -2.32
C PHE A 274 -13.16 -5.33 -3.69
N PHE A 275 -13.15 -6.36 -4.52
CA PHE A 275 -13.89 -6.38 -5.77
C PHE A 275 -15.23 -7.09 -5.56
N LYS A 276 -16.35 -6.46 -5.93
CA LYS A 276 -17.71 -6.97 -5.66
C LYS A 276 -17.95 -8.36 -6.24
N ASP A 277 -17.37 -8.63 -7.39
CA ASP A 277 -17.43 -9.92 -8.09
C ASP A 277 -16.69 -11.05 -7.37
N THR A 278 -15.68 -10.74 -6.56
CA THR A 278 -14.94 -11.74 -5.76
C THR A 278 -15.38 -11.77 -4.30
N MET A 279 -15.93 -10.66 -3.79
CA MET A 279 -16.38 -10.51 -2.40
C MET A 279 -17.45 -11.55 -2.00
N PHE A 280 -18.38 -11.89 -2.90
CA PHE A 280 -19.42 -12.87 -2.62
C PHE A 280 -18.97 -14.33 -2.72
N ASN A 281 -17.80 -14.60 -3.30
CA ASN A 281 -17.18 -15.94 -3.20
C ASN A 281 -16.54 -16.13 -1.82
N THR A 282 -16.11 -15.05 -1.17
CA THR A 282 -15.52 -15.06 0.19
C THR A 282 -16.57 -14.96 1.29
N TRP A 283 -17.77 -14.45 0.99
CA TRP A 283 -18.88 -14.28 1.94
C TRP A 283 -20.13 -15.02 1.46
N CYS A 284 -20.06 -16.34 1.37
CA CYS A 284 -21.27 -17.16 1.38
C CYS A 284 -21.92 -17.03 2.77
N TRP A 285 -22.79 -16.03 2.92
CA TRP A 285 -23.79 -16.05 3.98
C TRP A 285 -24.63 -17.32 3.80
N ASN A 286 -24.56 -18.19 4.79
CA ASN A 286 -25.50 -19.31 4.95
C ASN A 286 -26.91 -18.74 5.17
N THR A 287 -27.56 -18.29 4.10
CA THR A 287 -29.00 -17.99 4.12
C THR A 287 -29.85 -19.18 3.67
N ASP A 288 -29.26 -20.36 3.54
CA ASP A 288 -29.99 -21.61 3.28
C ASP A 288 -30.30 -22.39 4.57
N ALA A 289 -30.46 -21.69 5.70
CA ALA A 289 -31.35 -22.18 6.76
C ALA A 289 -32.81 -21.89 6.37
N LYS A 290 -33.31 -22.61 5.35
CA LYS A 290 -34.75 -22.74 5.07
C LYS A 290 -35.17 -24.17 5.35
N GLY A 291 -36.09 -24.34 6.30
CA GLY A 291 -36.80 -25.58 6.60
C GLY A 291 -37.13 -25.72 8.07
#